data_AF-A0A4Q2UR90-F1
#
_entry.id   AF-A0A4Q2UR90-F1
#
_cell.length_a   1.000
_cell.length_b   1.000
_cell.length_c   1.000
_cell.angle_alpha   90.00
_cell.angle_beta   90.00
_cell.angle_gamma   90.00
#
_symmetry.space_group_name_H-M   'P 1'
#
loop_
_entity.id
_entity.type
_entity.pdbx_description
1 polymer ?
#
loop_
_entity_poly.entity_id
_entity_poly.type
_entity_poly.pdbx_seq_one_letter_code
_entity_poly.pdbx_strand_id
1 'polypeptide(L)' 'MTYQEAYEKLTALVEEIENEEIALDELPAKIRQAGELITFCQDRLRIVETDYQESIERLPKR' A
#
# COMPACT_ATOMS: atom_id res chain seq x y z
N MET A 1 -6.39 -8.35 -4.84
CA MET A 1 -5.33 -7.42 -5.30
C MET A 1 -4.02 -7.85 -4.65
N THR A 2 -2.91 -7.77 -5.36
CA THR A 2 -1.57 -8.02 -4.83
C THR A 2 -0.94 -6.73 -4.29
N TYR A 3 0.15 -6.83 -3.52
CA TYR A 3 0.90 -5.65 -3.09
C TYR A 3 1.39 -4.83 -4.29
N GLN A 4 1.94 -5.51 -5.30
CA GLN A 4 2.47 -4.86 -6.51
C GLN A 4 1.38 -4.09 -7.26
N GLU A 5 0.21 -4.70 -7.46
CA GLU A 5 -0.93 -4.03 -8.11
C GLU A 5 -1.40 -2.80 -7.32
N ALA A 6 -1.42 -2.88 -5.99
CA ALA A 6 -1.83 -1.76 -5.14
C ALA A 6 -0.81 -0.61 -5.17
N TYR A 7 0.47 -0.96 -5.17
CA TYR A 7 1.58 -0.02 -5.25
C TYR A 7 1.60 0.70 -6.60
N GLU A 8 1.46 -0.02 -7.71
CA GLU A 8 1.38 0.58 -9.06
C GLU A 8 0.21 1.56 -9.18
N LYS A 9 -0.97 1.17 -8.67
CA LYS A 9 -2.14 2.07 -8.64
C LYS A 9 -1.89 3.31 -7.79
N LEU A 10 -1.22 3.16 -6.64
CA LEU A 10 -0.92 4.27 -5.76
C LEU A 10 0.06 5.24 -6.43
N THR A 11 1.12 4.72 -7.07
CA THR A 11 2.10 5.55 -7.79
C THR A 11 1.43 6.32 -8.93
N ALA A 12 0.64 5.64 -9.77
CA ALA A 12 -0.09 6.31 -10.84
C ALA A 12 -1.03 7.41 -10.31
N LEU A 13 -1.75 7.14 -9.23
CA LEU A 13 -2.65 8.10 -8.60
C LEU A 13 -1.88 9.32 -8.04
N VAL A 14 -0.71 9.12 -7.44
CA VAL A 14 0.14 10.21 -6.95
C VAL A 14 0.65 11.05 -8.12
N GLU A 15 1.11 10.42 -9.20
CA GLU A 15 1.54 11.11 -10.42
C GLU A 15 0.40 11.96 -11.03
N GLU A 16 -0.83 11.42 -11.12
CA GLU A 16 -2.00 12.18 -11.58
C GLU A 16 -2.26 13.43 -10.70
N ILE A 17 -2.11 13.31 -9.39
CA ILE A 17 -2.29 14.42 -8.43
C ILE A 17 -1.18 15.47 -8.60
N GLU A 18 0.07 15.04 -8.70
CA GLU A 18 1.25 15.92 -8.81
C GLU A 18 1.29 16.70 -10.12
N ASN A 19 0.78 16.11 -11.20
CA ASN A 19 0.72 16.76 -12.51
C ASN A 19 -0.48 17.72 -12.66
N GLU A 20 -1.26 17.95 -11.59
CA GLU A 20 -2.47 18.78 -11.62
C GLU A 20 -3.51 18.33 -12.67
N GLU A 21 -3.47 17.05 -13.08
CA GLU A 21 -4.37 16.50 -14.09
C GLU A 21 -5.78 16.20 -13.55
N ILE A 22 -5.96 16.36 -12.23
CA ILE A 22 -7.20 16.04 -11.52
C ILE A 22 -7.99 17.31 -11.21
N ALA A 23 -9.27 17.31 -11.55
CA ALA A 23 -10.18 18.39 -11.20
C ALA A 23 -10.29 18.57 -9.67
N LEU A 24 -10.37 19.83 -9.21
CA LEU A 24 -10.46 20.16 -7.77
C LEU A 24 -11.57 19.41 -7.04
N ASP A 25 -12.72 19.21 -7.69
CA ASP A 25 -13.87 18.50 -7.14
C ASP A 25 -13.64 16.98 -7.00
N GLU A 26 -12.69 16.42 -7.76
CA GLU A 26 -12.34 14.99 -7.76
C GLU A 26 -11.20 14.64 -6.80
N LEU A 27 -10.36 15.62 -6.44
CA LEU A 27 -9.24 15.44 -5.50
C LEU A 27 -9.65 14.75 -4.18
N PRO A 28 -10.78 15.10 -3.52
CA PRO A 28 -11.17 14.42 -2.28
C PRO A 28 -11.43 12.92 -2.46
N ALA A 29 -11.96 12.51 -3.62
CA ALA A 29 -12.19 11.10 -3.92
C ALA A 29 -10.86 10.36 -4.16
N LYS A 30 -9.97 10.97 -4.94
CA LYS A 30 -8.65 10.42 -5.26
C LYS A 30 -7.78 10.28 -4.01
N ILE A 31 -7.74 11.29 -3.13
CA ILE A 31 -7.02 11.22 -1.85
C ILE A 31 -7.54 10.08 -0.98
N ARG A 32 -8.87 9.85 -0.92
CA ARG A 32 -9.44 8.70 -0.20
C ARG A 32 -8.98 7.38 -0.78
N GLN A 33 -9.00 7.24 -2.10
CA GLN A 33 -8.48 6.04 -2.78
C GLN A 33 -6.99 5.82 -2.48
N ALA A 34 -6.17 6.88 -2.45
CA ALA A 34 -4.77 6.79 -2.03
C ALA A 34 -4.66 6.20 -0.61
N GLY A 35 -5.47 6.70 0.33
CA GLY A 35 -5.48 6.23 1.72
C GLY A 35 -5.85 4.75 1.85
N GLU A 36 -6.82 4.29 1.06
CA GLU A 36 -7.20 2.86 1.02
C GLU A 36 -6.05 1.99 0.48
N LEU A 37 -5.39 2.43 -0.59
CA LEU A 37 -4.24 1.73 -1.18
C LEU A 37 -3.05 1.67 -0.21
N ILE A 38 -2.75 2.78 0.48
CA ILE A 38 -1.70 2.84 1.51
C ILE A 38 -2.00 1.84 2.63
N THR A 39 -3.23 1.86 3.15
CA THR A 39 -3.65 0.95 4.23
C THR A 39 -3.49 -0.51 3.80
N PHE A 40 -3.94 -0.84 2.58
CA PHE A 40 -3.78 -2.18 2.02
C PHE A 40 -2.31 -2.61 1.93
N CYS A 41 -1.44 -1.74 1.41
CA CYS A 41 0.00 -2.01 1.31
C CYS A 41 0.63 -2.26 2.69
N GLN A 42 0.29 -1.43 3.69
CA GLN A 42 0.79 -1.56 5.05
C GLN A 42 0.35 -2.87 5.70
N ASP A 43 -0.90 -3.28 5.52
CA ASP A 43 -1.40 -4.53 6.08
C ASP A 43 -0.70 -5.74 5.47
N ARG A 44 -0.42 -5.73 4.17
CA ARG A 44 0.36 -6.78 3.50
C ARG A 44 1.78 -6.88 4.05
N LEU A 45 2.45 -5.74 4.27
CA LEU A 45 3.78 -5.72 4.88
C LEU A 45 3.76 -6.28 6.30
N ARG A 46 2.76 -5.91 7.11
CA ARG A 46 2.61 -6.41 8.48
C ARG A 46 2.41 -7.92 8.54
N ILE A 47 1.64 -8.48 7.61
CA ILE A 47 1.46 -9.94 7.50
C ILE A 47 2.81 -10.62 7.20
N VAL A 48 3.56 -10.11 6.23
CA VAL A 48 4.87 -10.67 5.87
C VAL A 48 5.86 -10.58 7.04
N GLU A 49 5.86 -9.47 7.77
CA GLU A 49 6.69 -9.29 8.97
C GLU A 49 6.31 -10.29 10.06
N THR A 50 5.01 -10.51 10.28
CA THR A 50 4.51 -11.48 11.26
C THR A 50 4.95 -12.90 10.88
N ASP A 51 4.74 -13.30 9.63
CA ASP A 51 5.15 -14.61 9.12
C ASP A 51 6.67 -14.82 9.25
N TYR A 52 7.45 -13.77 8.99
CA TYR A 52 8.90 -13.80 9.18
C TYR A 52 9.28 -14.00 10.65
N GLN A 53 8.69 -13.23 11.57
CA GLN A 53 8.95 -13.35 13.00
C GLN A 53 8.60 -14.76 13.51
N GLU A 54 7.40 -15.27 13.18
CA GLU A 54 6.99 -16.63 13.55
C GLU A 54 7.95 -17.69 13.00
N SER A 55 8.42 -17.51 11.76
CA SER A 55 9.37 -18.44 11.14
C SER A 55 10.71 -18.47 11.89
N ILE A 56 11.20 -17.31 12.32
CA ILE A 56 12.44 -17.18 13.10
C ILE A 56 12.27 -17.78 14.50
N GLU A 57 11.14 -17.56 15.17
CA GLU A 57 10.89 -18.11 16.50
C GLU A 57 10.82 -19.65 16.52
N ARG A 58 10.33 -20.25 15.44
CA ARG A 58 10.25 -21.72 15.28
C ARG A 58 11.60 -22.36 14.97
N LEU A 59 12.64 -21.59 14.63
CA LEU A 59 13.97 -22.15 14.42
C LEU A 59 14.55 -22.63 15.76
N PRO A 60 14.96 -23.91 15.86
CA PRO A 60 15.54 -24.42 17.09
C PRO A 60 16.84 -23.66 17.39
N LYS A 61 16.88 -22.97 18.53
CA LYS A 61 18.12 -22.39 19.06
C LYS A 61 19.08 -23.53 19.33
N ARG A 62 20.19 -23.58 18.60
CA ARG A 62 21.33 -24.46 18.87
C ARG A 62 22.09 -23.97 20.10
#